data_AF-A0A8S1M5S9-F1
#
_entry.id   AF-A0A8S1M5S9-F1
#
_cell.length_a   1.000
_cell.length_b   1.000
_cell.length_c   1.000
_cell.angle_alpha   90.00
_cell.angle_beta   90.00
_cell.angle_gamma   90.00
#
_symmetry.space_group_name_H-M   'P 1'
#
loop_
_entity.id
_entity.type
_entity.pdbx_description
1 polymer ?
#
loop_
_entity_poly.entity_id
_entity_poly.type
_entity_poly.pdbx_seq_one_letter_code
_entity_poly.pdbx_strand_id
1 'polypeptide(L)'
;MLSQQTLQMFRKYLEDFIKFENEVENKREQLAHNIYFEPYTIFSRLDCKKILHIDINDLKNFFSDNGLIDCDDDLLLMIRKLDIDKDQYISFSEFSRYILPHRDQELNCLANNRQSYHLHENNLPILVQKQLMQVFQAEIELNKKMFNQIQQLKGQPDWNTIAIWESLSSCRRWDIKILQQFFDQSQLLYNTKDLENFIYRNSKERDYRINYSDFLYLIFAHEEENKNYTFCTPPKNKKQINQKKSNLQPQTNFRTDESTNIKSDKLNWNKQSQSHHQDGQRHDEVEVSEFRINENEDEDQNILELLLNKLKIQNKMKGVVLKQLFQQIDENKKGFITLEDLMNYFQNVLNQPQNIEELIRLTKVLDKNKDGIISEKEFCAQIVRHMYIQQF
;
A
#
# COMPACT_ATOMS: atom_id res chain seq x y z
N MET A 1 1.80 33.67 26.19
CA MET A 1 2.98 34.00 25.38
C MET A 1 4.10 33.10 25.86
N LEU A 2 4.81 32.42 24.96
CA LEU A 2 5.90 31.52 25.35
C LEU A 2 7.10 32.32 25.87
N SER A 3 7.79 31.77 26.85
CA SER A 3 9.09 32.25 27.31
C SER A 3 10.16 32.04 26.23
N GLN A 4 11.23 32.84 26.30
CA GLN A 4 12.37 32.64 25.40
C GLN A 4 13.02 31.26 25.59
N GLN A 5 13.02 30.72 26.81
CA GLN A 5 13.54 29.40 27.11
C GLN A 5 12.75 28.32 26.37
N THR A 6 11.43 28.31 26.49
CA THR A 6 10.57 27.32 25.83
C THR A 6 10.66 27.42 24.31
N LEU A 7 10.77 28.63 23.76
CA LEU A 7 10.99 28.84 22.33
C LEU A 7 12.35 28.31 21.86
N GLN A 8 13.42 28.53 22.63
CA GLN A 8 14.75 27.99 22.34
C GLN A 8 14.79 26.47 22.41
N MET A 9 14.12 25.86 23.40
CA MET A 9 14.00 24.40 23.49
C MET A 9 13.24 23.83 22.29
N PHE A 10 12.15 24.49 21.87
CA PHE A 10 11.39 24.07 20.70
C PHE A 10 12.19 24.21 19.40
N ARG A 11 12.97 25.29 19.26
CA ARG A 11 13.90 25.42 18.14
C ARG A 11 14.87 24.26 18.11
N LYS A 12 15.56 24.02 19.22
CA LYS A 12 16.51 22.91 19.35
C LYS A 12 15.88 21.56 19.00
N TYR A 13 14.63 21.33 19.41
CA TYR A 13 13.88 20.14 19.03
C TYR A 13 13.76 19.98 17.51
N LEU A 14 13.37 21.03 16.77
CA LEU A 14 13.29 20.96 15.31
C LEU A 14 14.66 20.82 14.65
N GLU A 15 15.70 21.48 15.17
CA GLU A 15 17.08 21.34 14.67
C GLU A 15 17.59 19.90 14.80
N ASP A 16 17.41 19.31 15.98
CA ASP A 16 17.79 17.93 16.25
C ASP A 16 16.94 16.96 15.42
N PHE A 17 15.64 17.24 15.19
CA PHE A 17 14.79 16.43 14.30
C PHE A 17 15.35 16.42 12.88
N ILE A 18 15.58 17.60 12.28
CA ILE A 18 16.10 17.71 10.92
C ILE A 18 17.45 16.98 10.81
N LYS A 19 18.31 17.13 11.80
CA LYS A 19 19.60 16.41 11.87
C LYS A 19 19.41 14.90 11.86
N PHE A 20 18.56 14.35 12.73
CA PHE A 20 18.35 12.90 12.78
C PHE A 20 17.62 12.37 11.55
N GLU A 21 16.67 13.12 10.99
CA GLU A 21 16.02 12.76 9.73
C GLU A 21 17.04 12.72 8.59
N ASN A 22 17.99 13.65 8.55
CA ASN A 22 19.09 13.60 7.59
C ASN A 22 19.98 12.36 7.79
N GLU A 23 20.19 11.89 9.02
CA GLU A 23 20.90 10.64 9.28
C GLU A 23 20.13 9.43 8.71
N VAL A 24 18.80 9.36 8.91
CA VAL A 24 17.96 8.31 8.31
C VAL A 24 17.99 8.41 6.79
N GLU A 25 17.86 9.61 6.24
CA GLU A 25 17.88 9.85 4.79
C GLU A 25 19.18 9.38 4.15
N ASN A 26 20.33 9.61 4.78
CA ASN A 26 21.62 9.09 4.33
C ASN A 26 21.65 7.55 4.32
N LYS A 27 20.93 6.89 5.24
CA LYS A 27 20.77 5.42 5.22
C LYS A 27 19.88 4.95 4.08
N ARG A 28 18.81 5.69 3.75
CA ARG A 28 17.95 5.41 2.58
C ARG A 28 18.73 5.58 1.29
N GLU A 29 19.56 6.62 1.17
CA GLU A 29 20.46 6.80 0.02
C GLU A 29 21.47 5.65 -0.07
N GLN A 30 22.10 5.23 1.04
CA GLN A 30 23.02 4.07 1.06
C GLN A 30 22.35 2.78 0.60
N LEU A 31 21.13 2.52 1.08
CA LEU A 31 20.32 1.40 0.65
C LEU A 31 19.98 1.49 -0.84
N ALA A 32 19.56 2.68 -1.30
CA ALA A 32 19.21 2.90 -2.69
C ALA A 32 20.41 2.83 -3.65
N HIS A 33 21.64 3.11 -3.22
CA HIS A 33 22.85 2.88 -4.02
C HIS A 33 23.15 1.40 -4.27
N ASN A 34 22.65 0.51 -3.41
CA ASN A 34 22.89 -0.92 -3.59
C ASN A 34 22.16 -1.42 -4.84
N ILE A 35 22.90 -1.92 -5.83
CA ILE A 35 22.33 -2.36 -7.12
C ILE A 35 21.31 -3.50 -6.98
N TYR A 36 21.36 -4.26 -5.88
CA TYR A 36 20.43 -5.33 -5.56
C TYR A 36 19.24 -4.88 -4.70
N PHE A 37 19.20 -3.61 -4.28
CA PHE A 37 18.03 -3.05 -3.62
C PHE A 37 16.95 -2.77 -4.65
N GLU A 38 15.88 -3.55 -4.65
CA GLU A 38 14.68 -3.32 -5.44
C GLU A 38 13.48 -3.29 -4.48
N PRO A 39 12.75 -2.15 -4.35
CA PRO A 39 11.75 -1.96 -3.30
C PRO A 39 10.66 -3.04 -3.26
N TYR A 40 10.19 -3.51 -4.42
CA TYR A 40 9.11 -4.49 -4.50
C TYR A 40 9.56 -5.88 -4.05
N THR A 41 10.79 -6.28 -4.37
CA THR A 41 11.38 -7.53 -3.89
C THR A 41 11.42 -7.59 -2.36
N ILE A 42 11.74 -6.46 -1.71
CA ILE A 42 11.71 -6.35 -0.24
C ILE A 42 10.29 -6.38 0.30
N PHE A 43 9.37 -5.65 -0.34
CA PHE A 43 7.97 -5.67 0.04
C PHE A 43 7.40 -7.10 0.01
N SER A 44 7.65 -7.84 -1.07
CA SER A 44 7.25 -9.24 -1.21
C SER A 44 7.90 -10.15 -0.16
N ARG A 45 9.14 -9.88 0.25
CA ARG A 45 9.80 -10.60 1.34
C ARG A 45 9.10 -10.39 2.68
N LEU A 46 8.64 -9.17 2.94
CA LEU A 46 8.00 -8.81 4.19
C LEU A 46 6.56 -9.33 4.24
N ASP A 47 5.80 -9.24 3.15
CA ASP A 47 4.45 -9.81 3.03
C ASP A 47 4.51 -11.34 3.05
N CYS A 48 4.55 -11.93 4.25
CA CYS A 48 4.70 -13.36 4.44
C CYS A 48 3.43 -14.11 4.03
N LYS A 49 2.28 -13.45 4.15
CA LYS A 49 0.95 -14.00 3.83
C LYS A 49 0.57 -13.86 2.35
N LYS A 50 1.35 -13.12 1.57
CA LYS A 50 1.11 -12.87 0.13
C LYS A 50 -0.24 -12.20 -0.12
N ILE A 51 -0.60 -11.26 0.74
CA ILE A 51 -1.85 -10.50 0.65
C ILE A 51 -1.70 -9.14 -0.04
N LEU A 52 -0.50 -8.83 -0.57
CA LEU A 52 -0.12 -7.55 -1.17
C LEU A 52 -0.10 -6.37 -0.18
N HIS A 53 0.00 -6.69 1.11
CA HIS A 53 0.01 -5.76 2.22
C HIS A 53 0.96 -6.30 3.30
N ILE A 54 1.67 -5.40 3.97
CA ILE A 54 2.50 -5.76 5.12
C ILE A 54 1.70 -5.46 6.39
N ASP A 55 1.58 -6.44 7.29
CA ASP A 55 0.99 -6.24 8.61
C ASP A 55 2.04 -6.13 9.74
N ILE A 56 1.59 -5.94 10.97
CA ILE A 56 2.50 -5.83 12.12
C ILE A 56 3.33 -7.08 12.37
N ASN A 57 2.76 -8.27 12.14
CA ASN A 57 3.43 -9.53 12.40
C ASN A 57 4.52 -9.77 11.36
N ASP A 58 4.28 -9.37 10.10
CA ASP A 58 5.27 -9.41 9.04
C ASP A 58 6.55 -8.64 9.43
N LEU A 59 6.38 -7.39 9.89
CA LEU A 59 7.51 -6.57 10.37
C LEU A 59 8.13 -7.10 11.66
N LYS A 60 7.32 -7.57 12.61
CA LYS A 60 7.80 -8.15 13.88
C LYS A 60 8.67 -9.39 13.64
N ASN A 61 8.24 -10.27 12.75
CA ASN A 61 9.00 -11.44 12.35
C ASN A 61 10.32 -11.02 11.69
N PHE A 62 10.28 -10.09 10.75
CA PHE A 62 11.48 -9.59 10.10
C PHE A 62 12.48 -8.96 11.08
N PHE A 63 12.02 -8.19 12.06
CA PHE A 63 12.90 -7.57 13.06
C PHE A 63 13.54 -8.61 13.97
N SER A 64 12.74 -9.60 14.39
CA SER A 64 13.20 -10.73 15.21
C SER A 64 14.25 -11.55 14.48
N ASP A 65 14.03 -11.86 13.19
CA ASP A 65 14.99 -12.56 12.31
C ASP A 65 16.32 -11.80 12.18
N ASN A 66 16.29 -10.48 12.37
CA ASN A 66 17.45 -9.59 12.31
C ASN A 66 18.02 -9.23 13.70
N GLY A 67 17.59 -9.92 14.75
CA GLY A 67 18.12 -9.76 16.11
C GLY A 67 17.61 -8.52 16.86
N LEU A 68 16.58 -7.83 16.36
CA LEU A 68 15.86 -6.81 17.12
C LEU A 68 14.68 -7.48 17.83
N ILE A 69 14.82 -7.63 19.14
CA ILE A 69 13.82 -8.21 20.05
C ILE A 69 13.32 -7.07 20.97
N ASP A 70 12.12 -7.23 21.53
CA ASP A 70 11.53 -6.28 22.51
C ASP A 70 11.31 -4.86 21.97
N CYS A 71 11.00 -4.72 20.68
CA CYS A 71 10.75 -3.45 20.00
C CYS A 71 9.27 -3.22 19.69
N ASP A 72 8.34 -3.79 20.48
CA ASP A 72 6.90 -3.76 20.16
C ASP A 72 6.33 -2.33 20.14
N ASP A 73 6.71 -1.48 21.11
CA ASP A 73 6.28 -0.07 21.14
C ASP A 73 6.88 0.73 19.97
N ASP A 74 8.14 0.46 19.63
CA ASP A 74 8.84 1.10 18.52
C ASP A 74 8.22 0.72 17.17
N LEU A 75 7.88 -0.56 17.01
CA LEU A 75 7.23 -1.10 15.82
C LEU A 75 5.82 -0.55 15.66
N LEU A 76 5.07 -0.47 16.75
CA LEU A 76 3.72 0.09 16.74
C LEU A 76 3.76 1.55 16.30
N LEU A 77 4.68 2.34 16.84
CA LEU A 77 4.87 3.72 16.38
C LEU A 77 5.25 3.77 14.90
N MET A 78 6.17 2.92 14.45
CA MET A 78 6.60 2.88 13.06
C MET A 78 5.44 2.59 12.11
N ILE A 79 4.58 1.63 12.45
CA ILE A 79 3.39 1.28 11.66
C ILE A 79 2.42 2.46 11.60
N ARG A 80 2.17 3.13 12.73
CA ARG A 80 1.32 4.32 12.75
C ARG A 80 1.84 5.44 11.84
N LYS A 81 3.17 5.54 11.67
CA LYS A 81 3.79 6.53 10.78
C LYS A 81 3.69 6.11 9.31
N LEU A 82 3.68 4.79 9.06
CA LEU A 82 3.63 4.18 7.74
C LEU A 82 2.22 4.13 7.15
N ASP A 83 1.24 3.78 7.96
CA ASP A 83 -0.18 3.64 7.60
C ASP A 83 -0.85 5.03 7.52
N ILE A 84 -0.77 5.62 6.33
CA ILE A 84 -1.22 7.00 6.08
C ILE A 84 -2.74 7.05 5.98
N ASP A 85 -3.35 6.06 5.32
CA ASP A 85 -4.78 6.01 5.09
C ASP A 85 -5.57 5.33 6.23
N LYS A 86 -4.86 4.80 7.24
CA LYS A 86 -5.38 4.20 8.48
C LYS A 86 -6.17 2.91 8.23
N ASP A 87 -5.79 2.16 7.20
CA ASP A 87 -6.41 0.87 6.87
C ASP A 87 -5.83 -0.31 7.69
N GLN A 88 -4.85 -0.03 8.57
CA GLN A 88 -4.10 -0.97 9.43
C GLN A 88 -3.11 -1.87 8.69
N TYR A 89 -2.94 -1.65 7.40
CA TYR A 89 -1.97 -2.34 6.56
C TYR A 89 -0.97 -1.32 6.02
N ILE A 90 0.17 -1.83 5.56
CA ILE A 90 1.15 -1.01 4.85
C ILE A 90 1.11 -1.44 3.40
N SER A 91 0.62 -0.56 2.54
CA SER A 91 0.63 -0.75 1.10
C SER A 91 2.05 -0.63 0.52
N PHE A 92 2.27 -1.14 -0.69
CA PHE A 92 3.56 -0.95 -1.38
C PHE A 92 3.93 0.53 -1.55
N SER A 93 2.95 1.41 -1.78
CA SER A 93 3.18 2.86 -1.93
C SER A 93 3.73 3.49 -0.65
N GLU A 94 3.19 3.11 0.51
CA GLU A 94 3.64 3.58 1.82
C GLU A 94 5.00 3.03 2.18
N PHE A 95 5.16 1.71 1.99
CA PHE A 95 6.43 1.05 2.23
C PHE A 95 7.54 1.65 1.37
N SER A 96 7.32 1.76 0.05
CA SER A 96 8.26 2.33 -0.91
C SER A 96 8.63 3.78 -0.56
N ARG A 97 7.62 4.61 -0.22
CA ARG A 97 7.85 5.99 0.27
C ARG A 97 8.78 6.00 1.47
N TYR A 98 8.63 5.06 2.38
CA TYR A 98 9.36 5.04 3.64
C TYR A 98 10.82 4.58 3.48
N ILE A 99 11.09 3.58 2.66
CA ILE A 99 12.46 3.02 2.49
C ILE A 99 13.31 3.76 1.44
N LEU A 100 12.68 4.48 0.51
CA LEU A 100 13.39 5.20 -0.54
C LEU A 100 13.84 6.60 -0.12
N PRO A 101 14.98 7.09 -0.63
CA PRO A 101 15.39 8.47 -0.43
C PRO A 101 14.46 9.42 -1.16
N HIS A 102 14.25 10.60 -0.59
CA HIS A 102 13.56 11.74 -1.19
C HIS A 102 14.53 12.84 -1.63
N ARG A 103 15.67 13.01 -0.94
CA ARG A 103 16.65 14.07 -1.24
C ARG A 103 17.29 13.88 -2.61
N ASP A 104 17.54 12.62 -3.00
CA ASP A 104 18.05 12.22 -4.30
C ASP A 104 16.94 11.54 -5.12
N GLN A 105 16.23 12.37 -5.91
CA GLN A 105 15.15 11.91 -6.77
C GLN A 105 15.63 11.03 -7.94
N GLU A 106 16.86 11.22 -8.40
CA GLU A 106 17.43 10.40 -9.47
C GLU A 106 17.70 8.98 -8.96
N LEU A 107 18.31 8.89 -7.77
CA LEU A 107 18.54 7.61 -7.11
C LEU A 107 17.24 6.92 -6.70
N ASN A 108 16.24 7.67 -6.24
CA ASN A 108 14.89 7.15 -6.00
C ASN A 108 14.32 6.51 -7.28
N CYS A 109 14.32 7.26 -8.39
CA CYS A 109 13.85 6.78 -9.68
C CYS A 109 14.64 5.56 -10.14
N LEU A 110 15.96 5.56 -9.97
CA LEU A 110 16.83 4.44 -10.35
C LEU A 110 16.47 3.17 -9.58
N ALA A 111 16.31 3.25 -8.25
CA ALA A 111 15.96 2.11 -7.42
C ALA A 111 14.57 1.56 -7.73
N ASN A 112 13.58 2.44 -7.91
CA ASN A 112 12.23 2.05 -8.37
C ASN A 112 12.23 1.44 -9.77
N ASN A 113 13.21 1.81 -10.59
CA ASN A 113 13.43 1.27 -11.91
C ASN A 113 14.47 0.14 -11.91
N ARG A 114 14.61 -0.66 -10.86
CA ARG A 114 15.38 -1.93 -10.92
C ARG A 114 14.48 -3.10 -11.27
N GLN A 115 15.06 -4.10 -11.92
CA GLN A 115 14.32 -5.31 -12.26
C GLN A 115 14.15 -6.15 -10.98
N SER A 116 12.92 -6.53 -10.65
CA SER A 116 12.66 -7.49 -9.58
C SER A 116 13.34 -8.82 -9.86
N TYR A 117 13.69 -9.53 -8.79
CA TYR A 117 14.43 -10.79 -8.85
C TYR A 117 13.89 -11.78 -7.80
N HIS A 118 14.09 -13.06 -8.06
CA HIS A 118 13.68 -14.10 -7.13
C HIS A 118 14.66 -14.19 -5.97
N LEU A 119 14.11 -14.36 -4.77
CA LEU A 119 14.89 -14.59 -3.56
C LEU A 119 15.18 -16.08 -3.42
N HIS A 120 16.45 -16.41 -3.23
CA HIS A 120 16.85 -17.77 -2.86
C HIS A 120 16.42 -18.04 -1.43
N GLU A 121 15.67 -19.13 -1.18
CA GLU A 121 15.15 -19.50 0.14
C GLU A 121 14.39 -18.34 0.84
N ASN A 122 13.78 -17.46 0.05
CA ASN A 122 13.14 -16.25 0.56
C ASN A 122 14.09 -15.37 1.40
N ASN A 123 15.40 -15.35 1.12
CA ASN A 123 16.37 -14.50 1.83
C ASN A 123 16.80 -13.31 0.98
N LEU A 124 16.82 -12.12 1.58
CA LEU A 124 17.38 -10.94 0.95
C LEU A 124 18.91 -11.07 0.86
N PRO A 125 19.56 -10.44 -0.14
CA PRO A 125 21.00 -10.31 -0.14
C PRO A 125 21.48 -9.69 1.18
N ILE A 126 22.46 -10.32 1.82
CA ILE A 126 22.91 -9.97 3.20
C ILE A 126 23.17 -8.47 3.36
N LEU A 127 23.79 -7.84 2.35
CA LEU A 127 24.08 -6.40 2.38
C LEU A 127 22.81 -5.54 2.29
N VAL A 128 21.85 -5.91 1.42
CA VAL A 128 20.57 -5.21 1.30
C VAL A 128 19.79 -5.33 2.61
N GLN A 129 19.72 -6.53 3.17
CA GLN A 129 19.06 -6.78 4.46
C GLN A 129 19.69 -5.95 5.58
N LYS A 130 21.03 -5.96 5.69
CA LYS A 130 21.76 -5.15 6.68
C LYS A 130 21.49 -3.65 6.51
N GLN A 131 21.51 -3.13 5.28
CA GLN A 131 21.26 -1.72 5.01
C GLN A 131 19.81 -1.33 5.29
N LEU A 132 18.84 -2.20 4.97
CA LEU A 132 17.44 -2.01 5.32
C LEU A 132 17.25 -1.94 6.84
N MET A 133 17.89 -2.85 7.59
CA MET A 133 17.88 -2.80 9.06
C MET A 133 18.49 -1.52 9.61
N GLN A 134 19.54 -0.98 8.98
CA GLN A 134 20.11 0.31 9.39
C GLN A 134 19.14 1.48 9.19
N VAL A 135 18.29 1.45 8.15
CA VAL A 135 17.23 2.45 7.96
C VAL A 135 16.22 2.36 9.11
N PHE A 136 15.71 1.16 9.40
CA PHE A 136 14.74 0.96 10.49
C PHE A 136 15.30 1.35 11.85
N GLN A 137 16.52 0.92 12.18
CA GLN A 137 17.18 1.27 13.44
C GLN A 137 17.40 2.78 13.58
N ALA A 138 17.81 3.45 12.52
CA ALA A 138 17.99 4.91 12.54
C ALA A 138 16.65 5.64 12.78
N GLU A 139 15.55 5.15 12.20
CA GLU A 139 14.23 5.73 12.46
C GLU A 139 13.77 5.51 13.91
N ILE A 140 13.97 4.31 14.46
CA ILE A 140 13.64 4.01 15.86
C ILE A 140 14.41 4.96 16.80
N GLU A 141 15.70 5.15 16.55
CA GLU A 141 16.54 6.07 17.33
C GLU A 141 16.10 7.52 17.19
N LEU A 142 15.74 7.97 15.99
CA LEU A 142 15.14 9.29 15.75
C LEU A 142 13.89 9.46 16.63
N ASN A 143 12.96 8.52 16.53
CA ASN A 143 11.69 8.57 17.25
C ASN A 143 11.90 8.61 18.77
N LYS A 144 12.79 7.78 19.31
CA LYS A 144 13.13 7.78 20.76
C LYS A 144 13.70 9.11 21.23
N LYS A 145 14.63 9.69 20.46
CA LYS A 145 15.24 10.98 20.80
C LYS A 145 14.22 12.11 20.75
N MET A 146 13.38 12.13 19.72
CA MET A 146 12.30 13.12 19.58
C MET A 146 11.25 13.00 20.67
N PHE A 147 10.85 11.78 21.02
CA PHE A 147 9.97 11.55 22.16
C PHE A 147 10.52 12.13 23.46
N ASN A 148 11.78 11.82 23.79
CA ASN A 148 12.38 12.31 25.03
C ASN A 148 12.46 13.84 25.07
N GLN A 149 12.82 14.48 23.96
CA GLN A 149 12.87 15.94 23.88
C GLN A 149 11.49 16.59 23.96
N ILE A 150 10.48 16.01 23.31
CA ILE A 150 9.13 16.58 23.36
C ILE A 150 8.52 16.46 24.76
N GLN A 151 8.81 15.40 25.52
CA GLN A 151 8.39 15.29 26.92
C GLN A 151 9.01 16.38 27.80
N GLN A 152 10.29 16.71 27.61
CA GLN A 152 10.95 17.82 28.32
C GLN A 152 10.33 19.17 27.98
N LEU A 153 9.96 19.37 26.72
CA LEU A 153 9.33 20.59 26.24
C LEU A 153 7.88 20.73 26.76
N LYS A 154 7.11 19.64 26.76
CA LYS A 154 5.76 19.57 27.36
C LYS A 154 5.77 19.81 28.88
N GLY A 155 6.88 19.49 29.55
CA GLY A 155 7.08 19.76 30.97
C GLY A 155 7.31 21.23 31.32
N GLN A 156 7.50 22.13 30.33
CA GLN A 156 7.65 23.56 30.60
C GLN A 156 6.32 24.15 31.11
N PRO A 157 6.35 25.02 32.14
CA PRO A 157 5.13 25.53 32.78
C PRO A 157 4.27 26.40 31.86
N ASP A 158 4.87 26.97 30.82
CA ASP A 158 4.22 27.78 29.79
C ASP A 158 3.96 27.02 28.49
N TRP A 159 4.16 25.69 28.47
CA TRP A 159 3.88 24.86 27.31
C TRP A 159 2.44 25.05 26.85
N ASN A 160 2.30 25.39 25.57
CA ASN A 160 1.01 25.47 24.91
C ASN A 160 1.19 25.10 23.43
N THR A 161 0.59 23.99 23.03
CA THR A 161 0.69 23.45 21.67
C THR A 161 0.32 24.48 20.58
N ILE A 162 -0.71 25.29 20.81
CA ILE A 162 -1.14 26.32 19.84
C ILE A 162 -0.10 27.45 19.79
N ALA A 163 0.37 27.93 20.94
CA ALA A 163 1.39 28.97 20.98
C ALA A 163 2.71 28.52 20.33
N ILE A 164 3.06 27.23 20.44
CA ILE A 164 4.23 26.63 19.79
C ILE A 164 4.03 26.60 18.28
N TRP A 165 2.85 26.15 17.82
CA TRP A 165 2.47 26.18 16.41
C TRP A 165 2.59 27.59 15.80
N GLU A 166 2.00 28.57 16.49
CA GLU A 166 1.96 29.97 16.07
C GLU A 166 3.32 30.67 16.19
N SER A 167 4.28 30.09 16.92
CA SER A 167 5.61 30.69 17.12
C SER A 167 6.47 30.71 15.85
N LEU A 168 6.23 29.80 14.91
CA LEU A 168 6.89 29.82 13.59
C LEU A 168 6.18 30.77 12.63
N SER A 169 4.84 30.80 12.68
CA SER A 169 4.05 31.64 11.79
C SER A 169 2.59 31.73 12.24
N SER A 170 1.97 32.89 12.03
CA SER A 170 0.51 33.04 12.10
C SER A 170 -0.23 32.39 10.92
N CYS A 171 0.51 31.84 9.94
CA CYS A 171 -0.06 31.16 8.77
C CYS A 171 -0.62 29.78 9.11
N ARG A 172 -1.51 29.27 8.24
CA ARG A 172 -2.17 27.97 8.41
C ARG A 172 -1.27 26.75 8.19
N ARG A 173 -0.07 26.92 7.63
CA ARG A 173 0.85 25.83 7.25
C ARG A 173 2.30 26.30 7.34
N TRP A 174 3.22 25.40 7.68
CA TRP A 174 4.65 25.63 7.59
C TRP A 174 5.16 25.16 6.23
N ASP A 175 5.81 26.06 5.51
CA ASP A 175 6.56 25.76 4.31
C ASP A 175 8.06 25.95 4.57
N ILE A 176 8.88 25.69 3.54
CA ILE A 176 10.32 25.83 3.65
C ILE A 176 10.78 27.24 4.02
N LYS A 177 10.08 28.28 3.54
CA LYS A 177 10.46 29.68 3.80
C LYS A 177 10.27 30.03 5.27
N ILE A 178 9.17 29.56 5.87
CA ILE A 178 8.89 29.75 7.29
C ILE A 178 9.95 29.05 8.14
N LEU A 179 10.30 27.79 7.81
CA LEU A 179 11.36 27.08 8.52
C LEU A 179 12.71 27.78 8.39
N GLN A 180 13.08 28.22 7.17
CA GLN A 180 14.30 29.00 6.94
C GLN A 180 14.33 30.26 7.80
N GLN A 181 13.28 31.09 7.78
CA GLN A 181 13.21 32.30 8.60
C GLN A 181 13.29 32.03 10.10
N PHE A 182 12.65 30.93 10.55
CA PHE A 182 12.72 30.52 11.94
C PHE A 182 14.14 30.13 12.35
N PHE A 183 14.88 29.47 11.46
CA PHE A 183 16.28 29.09 11.71
C PHE A 183 17.31 30.17 11.37
N ASP A 184 17.01 31.18 10.55
CA ASP A 184 17.93 32.29 10.28
C ASP A 184 18.26 33.09 11.56
N GLN A 185 17.37 33.01 12.54
CA GLN A 185 17.59 33.54 13.88
C GLN A 185 18.58 32.71 14.72
N SER A 186 18.94 31.51 14.27
CA SER A 186 20.07 30.70 14.74
C SER A 186 21.19 30.81 13.71
N GLN A 187 22.47 30.84 14.09
CA GLN A 187 23.58 30.98 13.14
C GLN A 187 23.82 29.73 12.26
N LEU A 188 22.79 28.93 12.02
CA LEU A 188 22.85 27.65 11.32
C LEU A 188 22.25 27.79 9.92
N LEU A 189 23.08 27.63 8.91
CA LEU A 189 22.65 27.56 7.51
C LEU A 189 22.20 26.14 7.20
N TYR A 190 20.90 25.94 7.01
CA TYR A 190 20.35 24.65 6.59
C TYR A 190 20.28 24.57 5.07
N ASN A 191 20.67 23.42 4.52
CA ASN A 191 20.49 23.13 3.10
C ASN A 191 18.98 23.05 2.80
N THR A 192 18.53 23.76 1.76
CA THR A 192 17.14 23.75 1.29
C THR A 192 16.60 22.32 1.13
N LYS A 193 17.42 21.40 0.58
CA LYS A 193 17.00 20.00 0.37
C LYS A 193 16.73 19.25 1.67
N ASP A 194 17.41 19.59 2.76
CA ASP A 194 17.19 18.94 4.06
C ASP A 194 15.88 19.40 4.69
N LEU A 195 15.54 20.68 4.55
CA LEU A 195 14.26 21.23 4.98
C LEU A 195 13.11 20.67 4.13
N GLU A 196 13.31 20.53 2.80
CA GLU A 196 12.34 19.88 1.92
C GLU A 196 12.12 18.43 2.33
N ASN A 197 13.19 17.67 2.60
CA ASN A 197 13.08 16.30 3.08
C ASN A 197 12.33 16.23 4.41
N PHE A 198 12.69 17.07 5.39
CA PHE A 198 11.99 17.12 6.67
C PHE A 198 10.49 17.39 6.49
N ILE A 199 10.11 18.36 5.65
CA ILE A 199 8.70 18.64 5.37
C ILE A 199 8.04 17.46 4.67
N TYR A 200 8.67 16.89 3.65
CA TYR A 200 8.13 15.75 2.90
C TYR A 200 7.85 14.54 3.80
N ARG A 201 8.75 14.26 4.75
CA ARG A 201 8.64 13.14 5.69
C ARG A 201 7.54 13.35 6.72
N ASN A 202 7.26 14.61 7.04
CA ASN A 202 6.30 14.99 8.07
C ASN A 202 5.02 15.63 7.51
N SER A 203 4.77 15.51 6.19
CA SER A 203 3.55 15.95 5.52
C SER A 203 2.74 14.74 5.04
N LYS A 204 1.54 14.52 5.60
CA LYS A 204 0.69 13.39 5.19
C LYS A 204 0.20 13.54 3.76
N GLU A 205 -0.27 14.74 3.41
CA GLU A 205 -0.89 15.07 2.11
C GLU A 205 0.12 15.29 0.97
N ARG A 206 1.42 15.30 1.26
CA ARG A 206 2.51 15.46 0.28
C ARG A 206 2.45 16.79 -0.48
N ASP A 207 1.88 17.84 0.12
CA ASP A 207 1.78 19.18 -0.48
C ASP A 207 3.03 20.05 -0.21
N TYR A 208 4.12 19.45 0.27
CA TYR A 208 5.35 20.12 0.74
C TYR A 208 5.06 21.19 1.79
N ARG A 209 4.07 20.93 2.63
CA ARG A 209 3.74 21.77 3.78
C ARG A 209 3.38 20.89 4.97
N ILE A 210 3.70 21.38 6.16
CA ILE A 210 3.22 20.80 7.41
C ILE A 210 2.00 21.61 7.81
N ASN A 211 0.84 20.98 7.92
CA ASN A 211 -0.36 21.61 8.47
C ASN A 211 -0.47 21.34 9.98
N TYR A 212 -1.50 21.90 10.64
CA TYR A 212 -1.65 21.72 12.09
C TYR A 212 -1.84 20.25 12.50
N SER A 213 -2.52 19.43 11.69
CA SER A 213 -2.70 17.99 11.94
C SER A 213 -1.38 17.23 11.84
N ASP A 214 -0.56 17.57 10.84
CA ASP A 214 0.79 17.03 10.71
C ASP A 214 1.66 17.40 11.92
N PHE A 215 1.59 18.66 12.36
CA PHE A 215 2.28 19.12 13.56
C PHE A 215 1.79 18.43 14.83
N LEU A 216 0.49 18.24 15.01
CA LEU A 216 -0.02 17.46 16.14
C LEU A 216 0.55 16.04 16.10
N TYR A 217 0.61 15.43 14.92
CA TYR A 217 1.20 14.11 14.78
C TYR A 217 2.69 14.09 15.17
N LEU A 218 3.47 15.10 14.78
CA LEU A 218 4.87 15.28 15.22
C LEU A 218 5.04 15.32 16.75
N ILE A 219 4.05 15.87 17.47
CA ILE A 219 4.12 16.12 18.91
C ILE A 219 3.46 15.00 19.74
N PHE A 220 2.47 14.30 19.17
CA PHE A 220 1.56 13.41 19.88
C PHE A 220 1.49 11.98 19.30
N ALA A 221 2.24 11.63 18.25
CA ALA A 221 2.19 10.29 17.65
C ALA A 221 2.42 9.15 18.68
N HIS A 222 3.20 9.41 19.73
CA HIS A 222 3.46 8.46 20.82
C HIS A 222 2.35 8.39 21.88
N GLU A 223 1.49 9.41 21.98
CA GLU A 223 0.48 9.57 23.04
C GLU A 223 -0.93 9.20 22.60
N GLU A 224 -1.20 9.13 21.29
CA GLU A 224 -2.51 8.69 20.80
C GLU A 224 -2.81 7.27 21.31
N GLU A 225 -3.70 7.16 22.29
CA GLU A 225 -4.04 5.89 22.94
C GLU A 225 -4.35 4.78 21.92
N ASN A 226 -3.81 3.59 22.15
CA ASN A 226 -3.94 2.36 21.35
C ASN A 226 -5.38 1.84 21.17
N LYS A 227 -6.41 2.64 21.45
CA LYS A 227 -7.81 2.19 21.55
C LYS A 227 -8.39 1.69 20.21
N ASN A 228 -7.79 2.04 19.06
CA ASN A 228 -8.33 1.71 17.74
C ASN A 228 -7.44 0.84 16.84
N TYR A 229 -6.19 0.52 17.21
CA TYR A 229 -5.43 -0.53 16.52
C TYR A 229 -5.85 -1.88 17.08
N THR A 230 -7.07 -2.30 16.75
CA THR A 230 -7.51 -3.67 16.99
C THR A 230 -6.94 -4.53 15.88
N PHE A 231 -5.88 -5.29 16.17
CA PHE A 231 -5.28 -6.24 15.24
C PHE A 231 -6.35 -7.22 14.73
N CYS A 232 -6.90 -6.96 13.54
CA CYS A 232 -7.85 -7.84 12.92
C CYS A 232 -7.09 -9.05 12.37
N THR A 233 -7.26 -10.22 13.00
CA THR A 233 -7.18 -11.46 12.23
C THR A 233 -8.26 -11.38 11.14
N PRO A 234 -7.93 -11.57 9.86
CA PRO A 234 -8.92 -11.47 8.80
C PRO A 234 -10.10 -12.41 9.13
N PRO A 235 -11.35 -11.95 9.03
CA PRO A 235 -12.49 -12.81 9.28
C PRO A 235 -12.43 -13.98 8.30
N LYS A 236 -12.33 -15.20 8.82
CA LYS A 236 -12.64 -16.40 8.03
C LYS A 236 -14.01 -16.16 7.41
N ASN A 237 -14.10 -16.18 6.08
CA ASN A 237 -15.33 -16.04 5.30
C ASN A 237 -16.47 -16.89 5.92
N LYS A 238 -17.23 -16.30 6.84
CA LYS A 238 -18.49 -16.86 7.32
C LYS A 238 -19.58 -16.11 6.58
N LYS A 239 -20.07 -16.76 5.53
CA LYS A 239 -21.35 -16.43 4.89
C LYS A 239 -22.40 -16.19 5.99
N GLN A 240 -22.78 -14.94 6.22
CA GLN A 240 -24.01 -14.62 6.93
C GLN A 240 -25.07 -14.31 5.89
N ILE A 241 -25.84 -15.35 5.59
CA ILE A 241 -27.22 -15.21 5.17
C ILE A 241 -27.96 -14.59 6.35
N ASN A 242 -28.59 -13.44 6.17
CA ASN A 242 -29.75 -13.09 6.98
C ASN A 242 -30.80 -12.37 6.15
N GLN A 243 -31.96 -13.02 6.11
CA GLN A 243 -33.21 -12.53 5.55
C GLN A 243 -33.88 -11.54 6.51
N LYS A 244 -34.44 -10.45 5.97
CA LYS A 244 -35.78 -9.87 6.25
C LYS A 244 -35.92 -8.60 5.39
N LYS A 245 -36.71 -8.64 4.30
CA LYS A 245 -38.10 -8.10 4.15
C LYS A 245 -38.23 -6.67 4.72
N SER A 246 -38.72 -5.64 4.04
CA SER A 246 -39.54 -5.44 2.83
C SER A 246 -39.44 -3.93 2.46
N ASN A 247 -39.64 -3.49 1.21
CA ASN A 247 -40.92 -2.92 0.77
C ASN A 247 -40.88 -2.47 -0.71
N LEU A 248 -42.00 -2.72 -1.39
CA LEU A 248 -42.64 -1.90 -2.44
C LEU A 248 -42.04 -1.86 -3.86
N GLN A 249 -42.47 -2.87 -4.62
CA GLN A 249 -43.03 -2.92 -5.98
C GLN A 249 -42.37 -2.21 -7.19
N PRO A 250 -42.35 -2.90 -8.35
CA PRO A 250 -41.79 -2.42 -9.62
C PRO A 250 -42.82 -1.65 -10.45
N GLN A 251 -42.38 -0.59 -11.13
CA GLN A 251 -43.11 -0.06 -12.29
C GLN A 251 -42.61 -0.72 -13.57
N THR A 252 -43.56 -1.45 -14.14
CA THR A 252 -43.60 -2.05 -15.46
C THR A 252 -43.40 -1.02 -16.56
N ASN A 253 -42.65 -1.40 -17.60
CA ASN A 253 -43.03 -1.15 -18.98
C ASN A 253 -42.19 -2.08 -19.85
N PHE A 254 -42.78 -3.13 -20.41
CA PHE A 254 -42.66 -3.44 -21.83
C PHE A 254 -43.82 -4.35 -22.24
N ARG A 255 -44.47 -3.91 -23.31
CA ARG A 255 -45.62 -4.53 -23.96
C ARG A 255 -45.25 -5.85 -24.62
N THR A 256 -46.30 -6.65 -24.75
CA THR A 256 -46.42 -7.95 -25.41
C THR A 256 -46.03 -7.91 -26.88
N ASP A 257 -45.54 -9.02 -27.43
CA ASP A 257 -46.33 -9.87 -28.36
C ASP A 257 -45.54 -11.11 -28.85
N GLU A 258 -46.32 -12.17 -29.12
CA GLU A 258 -46.08 -13.31 -30.03
C GLU A 258 -45.24 -14.55 -29.59
N SER A 259 -45.97 -15.51 -29.01
CA SER A 259 -46.15 -16.92 -29.41
C SER A 259 -45.04 -17.73 -30.15
N THR A 260 -44.64 -18.86 -29.54
CA THR A 260 -44.80 -20.29 -29.99
C THR A 260 -43.81 -21.18 -29.21
N ASN A 261 -44.25 -21.99 -28.23
CA ASN A 261 -44.75 -23.38 -28.28
C ASN A 261 -43.68 -24.49 -28.48
N ILE A 262 -43.89 -25.62 -27.78
CA ILE A 262 -43.23 -26.96 -27.77
C ILE A 262 -42.35 -27.18 -26.50
N LYS A 263 -42.88 -27.75 -25.40
CA LYS A 263 -43.07 -29.19 -25.02
C LYS A 263 -41.75 -29.95 -24.85
N SER A 264 -41.39 -30.27 -23.60
CA SER A 264 -41.50 -31.59 -22.91
C SER A 264 -40.08 -32.21 -22.84
N ASP A 265 -39.60 -32.87 -21.79
CA ASP A 265 -40.22 -33.89 -20.96
C ASP A 265 -39.60 -34.00 -19.55
N LYS A 266 -40.44 -34.47 -18.64
CA LYS A 266 -40.09 -34.97 -17.31
C LYS A 266 -39.37 -36.31 -17.44
N LEU A 267 -38.39 -36.59 -16.59
CA LEU A 267 -38.31 -37.92 -15.97
C LEU A 267 -37.64 -37.84 -14.60
N ASN A 268 -38.45 -38.22 -13.62
CA ASN A 268 -38.14 -38.37 -12.21
C ASN A 268 -38.09 -39.89 -11.97
N TRP A 269 -37.03 -40.40 -11.36
CA TRP A 269 -37.07 -41.72 -10.73
C TRP A 269 -36.44 -41.63 -9.34
N ASN A 270 -37.34 -41.70 -8.37
CA ASN A 270 -37.09 -41.93 -6.97
C ASN A 270 -37.15 -43.44 -6.73
N LYS A 271 -36.25 -44.01 -5.93
CA LYS A 271 -36.55 -45.22 -5.14
C LYS A 271 -35.58 -45.39 -3.97
N GLN A 272 -36.18 -45.52 -2.79
CA GLN A 272 -35.62 -45.79 -1.47
C GLN A 272 -35.02 -47.21 -1.36
N SER A 273 -34.15 -47.44 -0.37
CA SER A 273 -34.19 -48.59 0.55
C SER A 273 -33.24 -48.40 1.75
N GLN A 274 -33.55 -49.09 2.86
CA GLN A 274 -33.19 -48.81 4.26
C GLN A 274 -31.97 -49.59 4.81
N SER A 275 -31.32 -48.96 5.82
CA SER A 275 -30.66 -49.46 7.07
C SER A 275 -30.07 -50.89 7.21
N HIS A 276 -28.83 -50.98 7.74
CA HIS A 276 -28.41 -51.90 8.84
C HIS A 276 -27.08 -51.49 9.51
N HIS A 277 -26.85 -52.01 10.73
CA HIS A 277 -25.91 -51.60 11.79
C HIS A 277 -24.44 -52.10 11.72
N GLN A 278 -23.57 -51.38 12.47
CA GLN A 278 -22.46 -51.81 13.36
C GLN A 278 -20.98 -51.99 12.91
N ASP A 279 -20.12 -51.36 13.74
CA ASP A 279 -18.73 -51.62 14.20
C ASP A 279 -17.52 -51.77 13.25
N GLY A 280 -16.65 -50.75 13.32
CA GLY A 280 -15.24 -50.81 13.74
C GLY A 280 -14.22 -51.72 13.03
N GLN A 281 -13.27 -51.12 12.29
CA GLN A 281 -11.81 -51.31 12.45
C GLN A 281 -11.02 -50.44 11.46
N ARG A 282 -9.83 -50.00 11.89
CA ARG A 282 -8.82 -49.27 11.10
C ARG A 282 -8.17 -50.19 10.06
N HIS A 283 -7.95 -49.69 8.85
CA HIS A 283 -6.63 -49.68 8.19
C HIS A 283 -6.70 -48.84 6.89
N ASP A 284 -5.77 -47.88 6.81
CA ASP A 284 -5.11 -47.29 5.65
C ASP A 284 -5.78 -47.41 4.27
N GLU A 285 -6.28 -46.29 3.75
CA GLU A 285 -6.30 -46.01 2.31
C GLU A 285 -6.27 -44.49 2.06
N VAL A 286 -5.51 -44.14 1.03
CA VAL A 286 -4.93 -42.83 0.72
C VAL A 286 -6.00 -41.77 0.40
N GLU A 287 -6.01 -40.65 1.14
CA GLU A 287 -6.72 -39.42 0.72
C GLU A 287 -5.96 -38.77 -0.45
N VAL A 288 -6.37 -39.10 -1.67
CA VAL A 288 -6.20 -38.21 -2.83
C VAL A 288 -7.56 -37.61 -3.13
N SER A 289 -7.85 -36.44 -2.56
CA SER A 289 -8.80 -35.48 -3.15
C SER A 289 -8.90 -34.23 -2.29
N GLU A 290 -8.39 -33.10 -2.81
CA GLU A 290 -9.19 -31.89 -3.07
C GLU A 290 -8.27 -30.73 -3.49
N PHE A 291 -7.76 -30.77 -4.72
CA PHE A 291 -7.56 -29.54 -5.49
C PHE A 291 -8.79 -29.37 -6.38
N ARG A 292 -9.81 -28.68 -5.86
CA ARG A 292 -10.78 -28.03 -6.74
C ARG A 292 -10.13 -26.75 -7.23
N ILE A 293 -9.41 -26.87 -8.34
CA ILE A 293 -9.01 -25.71 -9.15
C ILE A 293 -10.32 -25.04 -9.58
N ASN A 294 -10.46 -23.76 -9.23
CA ASN A 294 -11.58 -22.95 -9.65
C ASN A 294 -11.39 -22.71 -11.15
N GLU A 295 -12.19 -23.34 -12.01
CA GLU A 295 -12.04 -23.28 -13.49
C GLU A 295 -12.02 -21.83 -14.05
N ASN A 296 -12.49 -20.84 -13.28
CA ASN A 296 -12.50 -19.43 -13.68
C ASN A 296 -11.15 -18.69 -13.48
N GLU A 297 -10.27 -19.14 -12.57
CA GLU A 297 -9.00 -18.43 -12.31
C GLU A 297 -7.99 -18.62 -13.45
N ASP A 298 -8.00 -19.78 -14.10
CA ASP A 298 -7.15 -20.06 -15.26
C ASP A 298 -7.59 -19.26 -16.49
N GLU A 299 -8.90 -19.05 -16.66
CA GLU A 299 -9.45 -18.20 -17.73
C GLU A 299 -9.11 -16.70 -17.52
N ASP A 300 -9.19 -16.21 -16.28
CA ASP A 300 -8.83 -14.83 -15.90
C ASP A 300 -7.33 -14.56 -16.06
N GLN A 301 -6.47 -15.55 -15.85
CA GLN A 301 -5.03 -15.43 -16.11
C GLN A 301 -4.71 -15.43 -17.60
N ASN A 302 -5.39 -16.26 -18.39
CA ASN A 302 -5.21 -16.30 -19.84
C ASN A 302 -5.57 -14.97 -20.51
N ILE A 303 -6.59 -14.25 -20.03
CA ILE A 303 -7.01 -12.98 -20.64
C ILE A 303 -6.06 -11.81 -20.33
N LEU A 304 -5.46 -11.78 -19.14
CA LEU A 304 -4.45 -10.77 -18.78
C LEU A 304 -3.12 -11.04 -19.50
N GLU A 305 -2.73 -12.31 -19.65
CA GLU A 305 -1.57 -12.71 -20.45
C GLU A 305 -1.75 -12.33 -21.93
N LEU A 306 -2.96 -12.47 -22.46
CA LEU A 306 -3.30 -12.03 -23.81
C LEU A 306 -3.19 -10.51 -23.98
N LEU A 307 -3.65 -9.72 -22.99
CA LEU A 307 -3.48 -8.27 -22.97
C LEU A 307 -1.99 -7.90 -23.00
N LEU A 308 -1.17 -8.48 -22.12
CA LEU A 308 0.26 -8.18 -22.03
C LEU A 308 1.02 -8.54 -23.32
N ASN A 309 0.72 -9.70 -23.91
CA ASN A 309 1.31 -10.13 -25.17
C ASN A 309 0.90 -9.24 -26.35
N LYS A 310 -0.38 -8.85 -26.46
CA LYS A 310 -0.86 -7.95 -27.54
C LYS A 310 -0.28 -6.55 -27.43
N LEU A 311 0.01 -6.08 -26.22
CA LEU A 311 0.69 -4.80 -25.97
C LEU A 311 2.19 -4.85 -26.26
N LYS A 312 2.73 -6.00 -26.73
CA LYS A 312 4.19 -6.24 -26.86
C LYS A 312 4.94 -5.91 -25.58
N ILE A 313 4.27 -6.05 -24.43
CA ILE A 313 4.89 -5.86 -23.12
C ILE A 313 5.71 -7.11 -22.89
N GLN A 314 6.98 -7.07 -23.26
CA GLN A 314 7.93 -8.09 -22.83
C GLN A 314 7.94 -8.11 -21.31
N ASN A 315 7.88 -9.31 -20.71
CA ASN A 315 8.05 -9.58 -19.29
C ASN A 315 9.25 -8.81 -18.72
N LYS A 316 9.08 -7.54 -18.26
CA LYS A 316 10.09 -6.67 -17.60
C LYS A 316 9.68 -5.19 -17.36
N MET A 317 8.42 -4.86 -17.09
CA MET A 317 8.02 -3.44 -16.88
C MET A 317 7.78 -3.08 -15.41
N LYS A 318 8.32 -1.92 -14.99
CA LYS A 318 8.18 -1.31 -13.64
C LYS A 318 6.94 -0.41 -13.53
N GLY A 319 6.55 -0.04 -12.31
CA GLY A 319 5.37 0.78 -12.01
C GLY A 319 5.27 2.11 -12.78
N VAL A 320 6.40 2.73 -13.16
CA VAL A 320 6.44 3.94 -14.01
C VAL A 320 5.82 3.68 -15.39
N VAL A 321 6.01 2.48 -15.93
CA VAL A 321 5.54 2.15 -17.28
C VAL A 321 4.08 1.72 -17.29
N LEU A 322 3.58 1.08 -16.22
CA LEU A 322 2.15 0.81 -16.07
C LEU A 322 1.34 2.11 -16.00
N LYS A 323 1.89 3.12 -15.34
CA LYS A 323 1.30 4.46 -15.31
C LYS A 323 1.31 5.14 -16.68
N GLN A 324 2.41 5.04 -17.42
CA GLN A 324 2.48 5.55 -18.79
C GLN A 324 1.50 4.83 -19.72
N LEU A 325 1.38 3.50 -19.60
CA LEU A 325 0.43 2.70 -20.36
C LEU A 325 -1.02 3.08 -20.02
N PHE A 326 -1.34 3.25 -18.74
CA PHE A 326 -2.65 3.73 -18.32
C PHE A 326 -2.98 5.08 -18.96
N GLN A 327 -2.02 6.02 -18.95
CA GLN A 327 -2.18 7.34 -19.57
C GLN A 327 -2.29 7.29 -21.11
N GLN A 328 -1.67 6.30 -21.75
CA GLN A 328 -1.80 6.10 -23.19
C GLN A 328 -3.17 5.54 -23.58
N ILE A 329 -3.77 4.70 -22.73
CA ILE A 329 -5.12 4.16 -22.93
C ILE A 329 -6.16 5.25 -22.61
N ASP A 330 -5.97 5.99 -21.51
CA ASP A 330 -6.81 7.14 -21.14
C ASP A 330 -6.38 8.42 -21.89
N GLU A 331 -6.47 8.40 -23.22
CA GLU A 331 -6.06 9.51 -24.10
C GLU A 331 -6.76 10.84 -23.74
N ASN A 332 -8.01 10.75 -23.28
CA ASN A 332 -8.83 11.89 -22.88
C ASN A 332 -8.56 12.37 -21.44
N LYS A 333 -7.64 11.72 -20.71
CA LYS A 333 -7.23 12.06 -19.33
C LYS A 333 -8.41 12.16 -18.36
N LYS A 334 -9.38 11.26 -18.50
CA LYS A 334 -10.54 11.17 -17.60
C LYS A 334 -10.15 10.67 -16.21
N GLY A 335 -8.99 10.04 -16.07
CA GLY A 335 -8.49 9.43 -14.83
C GLY A 335 -8.96 7.99 -14.62
N PHE A 336 -9.68 7.42 -15.59
CA PHE A 336 -10.21 6.06 -15.58
C PHE A 336 -10.30 5.52 -17.01
N ILE A 337 -10.19 4.20 -17.14
CA ILE A 337 -10.31 3.49 -18.42
C ILE A 337 -11.69 2.84 -18.51
N THR A 338 -12.36 3.04 -19.63
CA THR A 338 -13.61 2.35 -19.99
C THR A 338 -13.37 1.28 -21.05
N LEU A 339 -14.40 0.45 -21.33
CA LEU A 339 -14.36 -0.49 -22.45
C LEU A 339 -14.09 0.23 -23.78
N GLU A 340 -14.68 1.40 -23.98
CA GLU A 340 -14.51 2.21 -25.19
C GLU A 340 -13.05 2.71 -25.33
N ASP A 341 -12.42 3.10 -24.22
CA ASP A 341 -11.01 3.52 -24.24
C ASP A 341 -10.07 2.37 -24.63
N LEU A 342 -10.32 1.16 -24.11
CA LEU A 342 -9.60 -0.05 -24.52
C LEU A 342 -9.85 -0.38 -26.00
N MET A 343 -11.10 -0.31 -26.47
CA MET A 343 -11.42 -0.52 -27.89
C MET A 343 -10.71 0.51 -28.78
N ASN A 344 -10.74 1.79 -28.43
CA ASN A 344 -10.06 2.82 -29.21
C ASN A 344 -8.54 2.58 -29.24
N TYR A 345 -7.95 2.23 -28.10
CA TYR A 345 -6.52 1.97 -28.01
C TYR A 345 -6.09 0.77 -28.87
N PHE A 346 -6.78 -0.36 -28.78
CA PHE A 346 -6.43 -1.56 -29.56
C PHE A 346 -6.64 -1.37 -31.07
N GLN A 347 -7.64 -0.58 -31.47
CA GLN A 347 -7.98 -0.36 -32.88
C GLN A 347 -7.06 0.69 -33.51
N ASN A 348 -6.86 1.82 -32.83
CA ASN A 348 -6.21 2.98 -33.42
C ASN A 348 -4.71 3.03 -33.12
N VAL A 349 -4.27 2.49 -31.97
CA VAL A 349 -2.84 2.54 -31.56
C VAL A 349 -2.12 1.25 -31.91
N LEU A 350 -2.71 0.08 -31.63
CA LEU A 350 -2.07 -1.22 -31.90
C LEU A 350 -2.35 -1.76 -33.31
N ASN A 351 -3.36 -1.22 -34.01
CA ASN A 351 -3.82 -1.67 -35.33
C ASN A 351 -4.08 -3.20 -35.36
N GLN A 352 -4.69 -3.74 -34.31
CA GLN A 352 -4.97 -5.17 -34.13
C GLN A 352 -6.47 -5.47 -34.24
N PRO A 353 -6.88 -6.58 -34.88
CA PRO A 353 -8.28 -7.01 -34.88
C PRO A 353 -8.72 -7.35 -33.46
N GLN A 354 -9.86 -6.82 -33.04
CA GLN A 354 -10.38 -6.99 -31.69
C GLN A 354 -11.37 -8.14 -31.62
N ASN A 355 -11.20 -8.98 -30.61
CA ASN A 355 -12.27 -9.81 -30.11
C ASN A 355 -12.97 -9.03 -28.99
N ILE A 356 -14.19 -8.56 -29.27
CA ILE A 356 -14.97 -7.74 -28.31
C ILE A 356 -15.25 -8.54 -27.03
N GLU A 357 -15.46 -9.85 -27.15
CA GLU A 357 -15.72 -10.70 -25.98
C GLU A 357 -14.51 -10.78 -25.05
N GLU A 358 -13.29 -10.81 -25.61
CA GLU A 358 -12.04 -10.74 -24.83
C GLU A 358 -11.91 -9.40 -24.08
N LEU A 359 -12.25 -8.28 -24.73
CA LEU A 359 -12.18 -6.97 -24.08
C LEU A 359 -13.23 -6.82 -22.97
N ILE A 360 -14.43 -7.37 -23.14
CA ILE A 360 -15.45 -7.40 -22.09
C ILE A 360 -15.01 -8.27 -20.91
N ARG A 361 -14.32 -9.38 -21.16
CA ARG A 361 -13.74 -10.21 -20.09
C ARG A 361 -12.62 -9.45 -19.38
N LEU A 362 -11.74 -8.82 -20.14
CA LEU A 362 -10.64 -8.04 -19.60
C LEU A 362 -11.14 -6.90 -18.70
N THR A 363 -12.16 -6.16 -19.10
CA THR A 363 -12.71 -5.09 -18.27
C THR A 363 -13.27 -5.62 -16.95
N LYS A 364 -13.96 -6.76 -16.98
CA LYS A 364 -14.44 -7.43 -15.75
C LYS A 364 -13.33 -7.89 -14.82
N VAL A 365 -12.19 -8.33 -15.37
CA VAL A 365 -11.04 -8.78 -14.57
C VAL A 365 -10.36 -7.59 -13.90
N LEU A 366 -10.22 -6.48 -14.64
CA LEU A 366 -9.59 -5.24 -14.17
C LEU A 366 -10.47 -4.48 -13.17
N ASP A 367 -11.78 -4.41 -13.40
CA ASP A 367 -12.76 -3.73 -12.54
C ASP A 367 -13.11 -4.58 -11.31
N LYS A 368 -12.36 -4.41 -10.21
CA LYS A 368 -12.54 -5.19 -8.99
C LYS A 368 -13.69 -4.73 -8.12
N ASN A 369 -13.94 -3.44 -8.07
CA ASN A 369 -15.02 -2.88 -7.27
C ASN A 369 -16.39 -2.99 -7.99
N LYS A 370 -16.39 -3.33 -9.29
CA LYS A 370 -17.55 -3.52 -10.18
C LYS A 370 -18.36 -2.23 -10.38
N ASP A 371 -17.69 -1.09 -10.39
CA ASP A 371 -18.30 0.22 -10.65
C ASP A 371 -18.45 0.53 -12.15
N GLY A 372 -17.94 -0.34 -13.02
CA GLY A 372 -18.03 -0.23 -14.47
C GLY A 372 -16.92 0.62 -15.10
N ILE A 373 -15.98 1.12 -14.30
CA ILE A 373 -14.79 1.83 -14.76
C ILE A 373 -13.52 1.17 -14.19
N ILE A 374 -12.37 1.43 -14.80
CA ILE A 374 -11.10 0.89 -14.32
C ILE A 374 -10.22 2.05 -13.87
N SER A 375 -10.01 2.16 -12.57
CA SER A 375 -9.09 3.16 -12.01
C SER A 375 -7.62 2.81 -12.26
N GLU A 376 -6.73 3.82 -12.17
CA GLU A 376 -5.27 3.61 -12.25
C GLU A 376 -4.79 2.57 -11.22
N LYS A 377 -5.38 2.60 -10.01
CA LYS A 377 -5.07 1.66 -8.91
C LYS A 377 -5.47 0.23 -9.27
N GLU A 378 -6.67 0.03 -9.80
CA GLU A 378 -7.16 -1.30 -10.21
C GLU A 378 -6.38 -1.88 -11.37
N PHE A 379 -6.15 -1.06 -12.40
CA PHE A 379 -5.34 -1.43 -13.56
C PHE A 379 -3.95 -1.91 -13.16
N CYS A 380 -3.24 -1.10 -12.34
CA CYS A 380 -1.90 -1.45 -11.88
C CYS A 380 -1.92 -2.68 -10.97
N ALA A 381 -2.85 -2.77 -10.02
CA ALA A 381 -2.92 -3.87 -9.08
C ALA A 381 -3.16 -5.22 -9.78
N GLN A 382 -4.04 -5.28 -10.79
CA GLN A 382 -4.31 -6.53 -11.50
C GLN A 382 -3.17 -6.96 -12.41
N ILE A 383 -2.54 -6.02 -13.11
CA ILE A 383 -1.39 -6.34 -13.96
C ILE A 383 -0.20 -6.80 -13.09
N VAL A 384 0.08 -6.11 -11.98
CA VAL A 384 1.14 -6.53 -11.04
C VAL A 384 0.83 -7.90 -10.44
N ARG A 385 -0.41 -8.15 -10.02
CA ARG A 385 -0.85 -9.43 -9.48
C ARG A 385 -0.64 -10.57 -10.49
N HIS A 386 -1.02 -10.37 -11.74
CA HIS A 386 -0.87 -11.37 -12.78
C HIS A 386 0.60 -11.67 -13.10
N MET A 387 1.44 -10.62 -13.23
CA MET A 387 2.89 -10.78 -13.40
C MET A 387 3.56 -11.49 -12.22
N TYR A 388 3.05 -11.30 -11.00
CA TYR A 388 3.54 -11.96 -9.79
C TYR A 388 3.22 -13.46 -9.77
N ILE A 389 2.05 -13.86 -10.28
CA ILE A 389 1.64 -15.27 -10.33
C ILE A 389 2.49 -16.06 -11.33
N GLN A 390 2.87 -15.47 -12.47
CA GLN A 390 3.69 -16.10 -13.51
C GLN A 390 5.18 -16.33 -13.12
N GLN A 391 5.60 -15.86 -11.94
CA GLN A 391 6.98 -15.98 -11.44
C GLN A 391 7.23 -17.27 -10.64
N PHE A 392 6.21 -18.11 -10.49
CA PHE A 392 6.23 -19.39 -9.81
C PHE A 392 5.54 -20.43 -10.69
#